data_AF-A0A958UMI0-F1
#
_entry.id   AF-A0A958UMI0-F1
#
_cell.length_a   1.000
_cell.length_b   1.000
_cell.length_c   1.000
_cell.angle_alpha   90.00
_cell.angle_beta   90.00
_cell.angle_gamma   90.00
#
_symmetry.space_group_name_H-M   'P 1'
#
loop_
_entity.id
_entity.type
_entity.pdbx_description
1 polymer ?
#
loop_
_entity_poly.entity_id
_entity_poly.type
_entity_poly.pdbx_seq_one_letter_code
_entity_poly.pdbx_strand_id
1 'polypeptide(L)'
;MKTTYTVLTVFLVLLSCNNNQKTSEVESIEEKDSLQSIDIRHKIANANGYEDWKNVSEIAFTFNVDRGENHFDRSWRWKPKTGNITMVSSKDTVNYNRSKMDSLIMKTDAAFINDKYWLLAPFQLIWDEGITFSEKEKVIAPISKDTLNQLTIVYGNEGGYTPGDAYDFFYDK
;
A
#
# COMPACT_ATOMS: atom_id res chain seq x y z
N MET A 1 41.36 -35.71 -62.65
CA MET A 1 42.51 -34.80 -62.44
C MET A 1 42.46 -33.68 -63.47
N LYS A 2 42.00 -32.48 -63.07
CA LYS A 2 42.36 -31.22 -63.71
C LYS A 2 42.41 -30.15 -62.64
N THR A 3 43.57 -29.53 -62.57
CA THR A 3 44.04 -28.50 -61.66
C THR A 3 43.61 -27.14 -62.17
N THR A 4 43.24 -26.21 -61.30
CA THR A 4 43.52 -24.78 -61.47
C THR A 4 43.43 -24.06 -60.12
N TYR A 5 44.55 -23.44 -59.76
CA TYR A 5 44.69 -22.43 -58.70
C TYR A 5 44.52 -21.01 -59.31
N THR A 6 44.62 -19.98 -58.45
CA THR A 6 44.82 -18.51 -58.72
C THR A 6 43.53 -17.72 -58.36
N VAL A 7 43.46 -16.65 -57.54
CA VAL A 7 44.43 -15.81 -56.82
C VAL A 7 43.73 -14.95 -55.73
N LEU A 8 44.54 -14.54 -54.75
CA LEU A 8 44.49 -13.46 -53.76
C LEU A 8 43.72 -12.15 -54.11
N THR A 9 43.12 -11.47 -53.11
CA THR A 9 43.04 -9.99 -52.81
C THR A 9 41.86 -9.77 -51.80
N VAL A 10 42.02 -9.56 -50.49
CA VAL A 10 42.37 -8.34 -49.70
C VAL A 10 41.27 -7.24 -49.63
N PHE A 11 40.92 -6.85 -48.37
CA PHE A 11 40.12 -5.69 -47.89
C PHE A 11 38.60 -5.68 -48.23
N LEU A 12 37.62 -5.29 -47.40
CA LEU A 12 37.54 -4.32 -46.29
C LEU A 12 36.62 -4.81 -45.15
N VAL A 13 37.08 -4.57 -43.91
CA VAL A 13 36.24 -4.38 -42.73
C VAL A 13 35.61 -3.00 -42.82
N LEU A 14 34.27 -2.89 -42.88
CA LEU A 14 33.46 -1.80 -42.33
C LEU A 14 31.98 -2.23 -42.42
N LEU A 15 31.48 -2.93 -41.39
CA LEU A 15 30.04 -2.92 -41.11
C LEU A 15 29.79 -1.99 -39.94
N SER A 16 29.25 -0.84 -40.34
CA SER A 16 28.76 0.27 -39.55
C SER A 16 27.87 -0.19 -38.39
N CYS A 17 28.11 0.35 -37.20
CA CYS A 17 27.13 0.39 -36.13
C CYS A 17 25.86 1.07 -36.66
N ASN A 18 24.70 0.45 -36.44
CA ASN A 18 23.44 1.16 -36.36
C ASN A 18 22.83 0.93 -34.98
N ASN A 19 22.34 2.04 -34.46
CA ASN A 19 22.06 2.35 -33.09
C ASN A 19 20.74 1.70 -32.62
N ASN A 20 20.76 1.16 -31.40
CA ASN A 20 19.72 1.26 -30.35
C ASN A 20 19.59 -0.05 -29.56
N GLN A 21 20.49 -0.23 -28.60
CA GLN A 21 20.16 -0.94 -27.37
C GLN A 21 20.68 -0.08 -26.20
N LYS A 22 19.79 0.72 -25.62
CA LYS A 22 19.96 1.20 -24.24
C LYS A 22 19.76 -0.01 -23.35
N THR A 23 20.87 -0.65 -23.02
CA THR A 23 20.94 -1.69 -22.00
C THR A 23 20.62 -1.06 -20.65
N SER A 24 19.58 -1.61 -20.03
CA SER A 24 19.15 -1.51 -18.65
C SER A 24 20.07 -0.73 -17.70
N GLU A 25 19.69 0.53 -17.48
CA GLU A 25 20.07 1.33 -16.32
C GLU A 25 18.79 1.56 -15.50
N VAL A 26 18.16 0.45 -15.08
CA VAL A 26 16.97 0.43 -14.21
C VAL A 26 17.10 -0.77 -13.27
N GLU A 27 18.19 -0.81 -12.49
CA GLU A 27 18.33 -1.80 -11.41
C GLU A 27 19.17 -1.28 -10.23
N SER A 28 19.51 0.02 -10.24
CA SER A 28 20.39 0.63 -9.21
C SER A 28 19.80 1.88 -8.55
N ILE A 29 18.54 2.20 -8.81
CA ILE A 29 17.84 3.36 -8.21
C ILE A 29 16.93 2.94 -7.04
N GLU A 30 16.37 1.72 -7.03
CA GLU A 30 15.41 1.31 -5.98
C GLU A 30 16.07 0.94 -4.64
N GLU A 31 17.34 0.49 -4.62
CA GLU A 31 17.95 0.04 -3.36
C GLU A 31 18.65 1.16 -2.58
N LYS A 32 19.02 2.27 -3.25
CA LYS A 32 19.84 3.33 -2.65
C LYS A 32 19.06 4.40 -1.89
N ASP A 33 17.75 4.51 -2.14
CA ASP A 33 16.85 5.45 -1.44
C ASP A 33 16.34 4.90 -0.09
N SER A 34 16.45 3.58 0.13
CA SER A 34 15.93 2.88 1.31
C SER A 34 16.63 3.18 2.64
N LEU A 35 17.77 3.88 2.61
CA LEU A 35 18.54 4.29 3.80
C LEU A 35 18.59 5.81 3.99
N GLN A 36 18.00 6.59 3.08
CA GLN A 36 18.11 8.04 3.08
C GLN A 36 16.80 8.68 3.60
N SER A 37 16.69 8.70 4.93
CA SER A 37 15.56 9.17 5.74
C SER A 37 14.31 8.28 5.66
N ILE A 38 14.01 7.61 6.76
CA ILE A 38 12.70 6.99 6.97
C ILE A 38 11.64 8.11 6.80
N ASP A 39 10.87 8.03 5.72
CA ASP A 39 9.73 8.91 5.45
C ASP A 39 8.80 8.94 6.67
N ILE A 40 8.18 10.08 6.97
CA ILE A 40 7.34 10.29 8.14
C ILE A 40 6.25 9.23 8.29
N ARG A 41 5.71 8.71 7.17
CA ARG A 41 4.74 7.61 7.14
C ARG A 41 5.24 6.36 7.86
N HIS A 42 6.49 5.97 7.61
CA HIS A 42 7.13 4.84 8.27
C HIS A 42 7.39 5.14 9.75
N LYS A 43 7.78 6.37 10.11
CA LYS A 43 7.96 6.74 11.52
C LYS A 43 6.64 6.64 12.29
N ILE A 44 5.55 7.15 11.73
CA ILE A 44 4.20 7.06 12.32
C ILE A 44 3.78 5.60 12.45
N ALA A 45 3.94 4.79 11.40
CA ALA A 45 3.60 3.36 11.45
C ALA A 45 4.41 2.62 12.53
N ASN A 46 5.73 2.82 12.59
CA ASN A 46 6.60 2.16 13.55
C ASN A 46 6.31 2.62 14.99
N ALA A 47 6.03 3.90 15.21
CA ALA A 47 5.60 4.41 16.52
C ALA A 47 4.29 3.76 17.01
N ASN A 48 3.48 3.22 16.09
CA ASN A 48 2.25 2.48 16.38
C ASN A 48 2.44 0.95 16.37
N GLY A 49 3.68 0.45 16.39
CA GLY A 49 3.99 -0.98 16.54
C GLY A 49 4.04 -1.76 15.23
N TYR A 50 4.23 -1.10 14.09
CA TYR A 50 4.28 -1.78 12.78
C TYR A 50 5.37 -2.86 12.68
N GLU A 51 6.53 -2.66 13.30
CA GLU A 51 7.65 -3.61 13.24
C GLU A 51 7.29 -4.99 13.84
N ASP A 52 6.34 -5.02 14.77
CA ASP A 52 5.83 -6.23 15.40
C ASP A 52 4.66 -6.87 14.65
N TRP A 53 4.18 -6.26 13.56
CA TRP A 53 3.04 -6.75 12.78
C TRP A 53 3.18 -8.21 12.35
N LYS A 54 4.40 -8.63 11.98
CA LYS A 54 4.73 -10.01 11.60
C LYS A 54 4.38 -11.05 12.68
N ASN A 55 4.31 -10.63 13.94
CA ASN A 55 4.00 -11.49 15.08
C ASN A 55 2.49 -11.71 15.24
N VAL A 56 1.64 -10.82 14.69
CA VAL A 56 0.18 -10.86 14.84
C VAL A 56 -0.40 -12.11 14.16
N SER A 57 -1.08 -12.94 14.94
CA SER A 57 -1.79 -14.14 14.45
C SER A 57 -3.29 -13.92 14.26
N GLU A 58 -3.88 -13.03 15.06
CA GLU A 58 -5.31 -12.69 15.02
C GLU A 58 -5.52 -11.27 15.56
N ILE A 59 -6.49 -10.56 14.98
CA ILE A 59 -7.05 -9.31 15.50
C ILE A 59 -8.55 -9.50 15.65
N ALA A 60 -9.07 -9.16 16.82
CA ALA A 60 -10.50 -9.10 17.07
C ALA A 60 -10.87 -7.67 17.46
N PHE A 61 -11.86 -7.08 16.80
CA PHE A 61 -12.30 -5.71 17.09
C PHE A 61 -13.77 -5.51 16.71
N THR A 62 -14.38 -4.49 17.29
CA THR A 62 -15.75 -4.07 16.96
C THR A 62 -15.72 -2.65 16.45
N PHE A 63 -16.14 -2.46 15.21
CA PHE A 63 -16.41 -1.14 14.68
C PHE A 63 -17.82 -0.74 15.08
N ASN A 64 -17.98 0.49 15.57
CA ASN A 64 -19.27 1.02 15.99
C ASN A 64 -19.41 2.48 15.57
N VAL A 65 -20.65 2.89 15.25
CA VAL A 65 -21.00 4.26 14.86
C VAL A 65 -22.34 4.61 15.49
N ASP A 66 -22.36 5.73 16.21
CA ASP A 66 -23.58 6.38 16.66
C ASP A 66 -23.95 7.52 15.71
N ARG A 67 -25.20 7.53 15.24
CA ARG A 67 -25.78 8.61 14.41
C ARG A 67 -27.11 9.05 15.01
N GLY A 68 -27.03 10.03 15.92
CA GLY A 68 -28.17 10.43 16.73
C GLY A 68 -28.58 9.29 17.65
N GLU A 69 -29.82 8.81 17.52
CA GLU A 69 -30.34 7.69 18.30
C GLU A 69 -30.03 6.30 17.69
N ASN A 70 -29.48 6.26 16.47
CA ASN A 70 -29.18 5.00 15.79
C ASN A 70 -27.77 4.52 16.15
N HIS A 71 -27.67 3.26 16.59
CA HIS A 71 -26.41 2.55 16.81
C HIS A 71 -26.18 1.49 15.75
N PHE A 72 -24.96 1.43 15.22
CA PHE A 72 -24.53 0.37 14.32
C PHE A 72 -23.21 -0.19 14.80
N ASP A 73 -23.14 -1.51 14.99
CA ASP A 73 -21.90 -2.21 15.29
C ASP A 73 -21.70 -3.45 14.40
N ARG A 74 -20.43 -3.74 14.12
CA ARG A 74 -19.98 -4.96 13.45
C ARG A 74 -18.68 -5.42 14.10
N SER A 75 -18.64 -6.68 14.49
CA SER A 75 -17.44 -7.30 15.06
C SER A 75 -16.70 -8.12 14.01
N TRP A 76 -15.37 -8.07 14.07
CA TRP A 76 -14.48 -8.72 13.14
C TRP A 76 -13.49 -9.60 13.90
N ARG A 77 -13.19 -10.77 13.35
CA ARG A 77 -11.98 -11.55 13.68
C ARG A 77 -11.20 -11.77 12.41
N TRP A 78 -9.96 -11.33 12.38
CA TRP A 78 -9.09 -11.40 11.22
C TRP A 78 -7.79 -12.12 11.58
N LYS A 79 -7.47 -13.17 10.81
CA LYS A 79 -6.20 -13.89 10.89
C LYS A 79 -5.32 -13.49 9.70
N PRO A 80 -4.45 -12.46 9.82
CA PRO A 80 -3.71 -11.90 8.69
C PRO A 80 -2.85 -12.93 7.97
N LYS A 81 -2.20 -13.84 8.72
CA LYS A 81 -1.33 -14.88 8.17
C LYS A 81 -2.02 -15.87 7.23
N THR A 82 -3.32 -16.10 7.43
CA THR A 82 -4.10 -17.05 6.61
C THR A 82 -5.12 -16.36 5.71
N GLY A 83 -5.32 -15.04 5.85
CA GLY A 83 -6.35 -14.29 5.16
C GLY A 83 -7.79 -14.64 5.58
N ASN A 84 -7.99 -15.36 6.69
CA ASN A 84 -9.33 -15.73 7.16
C ASN A 84 -9.97 -14.57 7.91
N ILE A 85 -11.24 -14.30 7.61
CA ILE A 85 -12.02 -13.23 8.22
C ILE A 85 -13.38 -13.77 8.65
N THR A 86 -13.80 -13.42 9.85
CA THR A 86 -15.15 -13.58 10.35
C THR A 86 -15.74 -12.21 10.65
N MET A 87 -16.92 -11.93 10.10
CA MET A 87 -17.79 -10.83 10.50
C MET A 87 -18.91 -11.36 11.38
N VAL A 88 -19.25 -10.64 12.44
CA VAL A 88 -20.41 -10.90 13.29
C VAL A 88 -21.18 -9.59 13.45
N SER A 89 -22.47 -9.64 13.17
CA SER A 89 -23.42 -8.54 13.41
C SER A 89 -24.65 -9.09 14.14
N SER A 90 -25.61 -8.23 14.46
CA SER A 90 -26.88 -8.66 15.07
C SER A 90 -27.72 -9.58 14.18
N LYS A 91 -27.48 -9.57 12.86
CA LYS A 91 -28.25 -10.34 11.87
C LYS A 91 -27.52 -11.58 11.39
N ASP A 92 -26.24 -11.43 11.07
CA ASP A 92 -25.49 -12.41 10.29
C ASP A 92 -24.10 -12.66 10.89
N THR A 93 -23.60 -13.88 10.66
CA THR A 93 -22.19 -14.23 10.78
C THR A 93 -21.67 -14.68 9.43
N VAL A 94 -20.65 -14.00 8.92
CA VAL A 94 -20.06 -14.29 7.60
C VAL A 94 -18.62 -14.70 7.79
N ASN A 95 -18.22 -15.82 7.20
CA ASN A 95 -16.83 -16.30 7.20
C ASN A 95 -16.34 -16.38 5.77
N TYR A 96 -15.14 -15.86 5.51
CA TYR A 96 -14.52 -15.93 4.19
C TYR A 96 -13.00 -15.88 4.29
N ASN A 97 -12.35 -16.17 3.16
CA ASN A 97 -10.91 -16.05 3.02
C ASN A 97 -10.60 -15.10 1.85
N ARG A 98 -9.76 -14.09 2.08
CA ARG A 98 -9.44 -13.07 1.06
C ARG A 98 -8.71 -13.63 -0.16
N SER A 99 -8.15 -14.85 -0.10
CA SER A 99 -7.58 -15.55 -1.27
C SER A 99 -8.62 -16.24 -2.15
N LYS A 100 -9.88 -16.34 -1.69
CA LYS A 100 -10.99 -17.03 -2.38
C LYS A 100 -12.23 -16.15 -2.34
N MET A 101 -12.22 -15.12 -3.18
CA MET A 101 -13.27 -14.10 -3.24
C MET A 101 -14.25 -14.37 -4.37
N ASP A 102 -15.54 -14.22 -4.07
CA ASP A 102 -16.61 -14.17 -5.05
C ASP A 102 -17.39 -12.85 -4.94
N SER A 103 -18.32 -12.63 -5.88
CA SER A 103 -19.10 -11.39 -5.93
C SER A 103 -20.03 -11.19 -4.73
N LEU A 104 -20.42 -12.27 -4.03
CA LEU A 104 -21.29 -12.18 -2.86
C LEU A 104 -20.52 -11.67 -1.64
N ILE A 105 -19.24 -12.04 -1.52
CA ILE A 105 -18.37 -11.64 -0.41
C ILE A 105 -17.80 -10.23 -0.58
N MET A 106 -17.67 -9.72 -1.80
CA MET A 106 -17.07 -8.40 -2.07
C MET A 106 -17.68 -7.26 -1.24
N LYS A 107 -19.01 -7.26 -1.01
CA LYS A 107 -19.67 -6.25 -0.19
C LYS A 107 -19.24 -6.32 1.28
N THR A 108 -19.10 -7.53 1.81
CA THR A 108 -18.62 -7.76 3.18
C THR A 108 -17.15 -7.39 3.31
N ASP A 109 -16.31 -7.69 2.30
CA ASP A 109 -14.89 -7.30 2.34
C ASP A 109 -14.71 -5.79 2.24
N ALA A 110 -15.49 -5.08 1.41
CA ALA A 110 -15.48 -3.62 1.39
C ALA A 110 -15.77 -3.04 2.78
N ALA A 111 -16.74 -3.63 3.48
CA ALA A 111 -17.09 -3.27 4.85
C ALA A 111 -15.96 -3.59 5.85
N PHE A 112 -15.25 -4.71 5.69
CA PHE A 112 -14.06 -5.04 6.47
C PHE A 112 -12.94 -4.03 6.23
N ILE A 113 -12.63 -3.69 4.97
CA ILE A 113 -11.59 -2.74 4.59
C ILE A 113 -11.83 -1.38 5.22
N ASN A 114 -13.06 -0.86 5.14
CA ASN A 114 -13.45 0.38 5.81
C ASN A 114 -13.25 0.32 7.32
N ASP A 115 -13.71 -0.76 7.97
CA ASP A 115 -13.69 -0.82 9.43
C ASP A 115 -12.28 -1.03 9.98
N LYS A 116 -11.46 -1.88 9.33
CA LYS A 116 -10.07 -2.07 9.73
C LYS A 116 -9.22 -0.83 9.47
N TYR A 117 -9.63 0.03 8.54
CA TYR A 117 -8.91 1.27 8.22
C TYR A 117 -8.79 2.12 9.48
N TRP A 118 -9.90 2.36 10.17
CA TRP A 118 -9.93 3.18 11.38
C TRP A 118 -9.10 2.60 12.53
N LEU A 119 -9.06 1.27 12.67
CA LEU A 119 -8.24 0.61 13.68
C LEU A 119 -6.74 0.70 13.37
N LEU A 120 -6.37 0.58 12.10
CA LEU A 120 -4.99 0.43 11.65
C LEU A 120 -4.56 1.58 10.73
N ALA A 121 -5.11 2.78 10.90
CA ALA A 121 -4.87 3.91 10.03
C ALA A 121 -3.36 4.24 9.90
N PRO A 122 -2.55 4.22 10.99
CA PRO A 122 -1.10 4.41 10.88
C PRO A 122 -0.40 3.38 9.98
N PHE A 123 -0.93 2.15 9.88
CA PHE A 123 -0.31 1.07 9.11
C PHE A 123 -0.70 1.19 7.63
N GLN A 124 -1.89 1.73 7.34
CA GLN A 124 -2.32 1.99 5.96
C GLN A 124 -1.38 2.98 5.25
N LEU A 125 -0.72 3.90 5.98
CA LEU A 125 0.26 4.84 5.44
C LEU A 125 1.40 4.19 4.64
N ILE A 126 1.68 2.91 4.92
CA ILE A 126 2.74 2.15 4.26
C ILE A 126 2.27 0.85 3.59
N TRP A 127 1.05 0.38 3.91
CA TRP A 127 0.44 -0.74 3.18
C TRP A 127 -0.26 -0.32 1.90
N ASP A 128 -0.89 0.85 1.90
CA ASP A 128 -1.71 1.25 0.77
C ASP A 128 -0.84 1.83 -0.35
N GLU A 129 -1.13 1.38 -1.56
CA GLU A 129 -0.51 1.87 -2.79
C GLU A 129 -1.35 2.99 -3.41
N GLY A 130 -0.76 3.76 -4.33
CA GLY A 130 -1.50 4.79 -5.06
C GLY A 130 -1.89 6.01 -4.22
N ILE A 131 -1.23 6.22 -3.08
CA ILE A 131 -1.39 7.42 -2.25
C ILE A 131 -0.36 8.50 -2.63
N THR A 132 -0.79 9.74 -2.65
CA THR A 132 0.10 10.91 -2.62
C THR A 132 0.04 11.53 -1.23
N PHE A 133 1.09 12.24 -0.82
CA PHE A 133 1.13 12.86 0.50
C PHE A 133 1.83 14.22 0.51
N SER A 134 1.51 15.02 1.53
CA SER A 134 2.14 16.32 1.78
C SER A 134 2.20 16.60 3.27
N GLU A 135 3.15 17.44 3.68
CA GLU A 135 3.38 17.76 5.10
C GLU A 135 3.27 19.27 5.36
N LYS A 136 2.76 19.62 6.54
CA LYS A 136 2.76 20.98 7.08
C LYS A 136 3.22 20.93 8.53
N GLU A 137 4.07 21.86 8.94
CA GLU A 137 4.46 22.01 10.34
C GLU A 137 3.62 23.08 11.03
N LYS A 138 3.48 22.95 12.36
CA LYS A 138 2.86 23.96 13.24
C LYS A 138 1.43 24.35 12.84
N VAL A 139 0.60 23.36 12.57
CA VAL A 139 -0.84 23.50 12.30
C VAL A 139 -1.63 23.28 13.59
N ILE A 140 -2.70 24.06 13.79
CA ILE A 140 -3.61 23.86 14.92
C ILE A 140 -4.48 22.62 14.63
N ALA A 141 -4.33 21.56 15.42
CA ALA A 141 -5.09 20.33 15.25
C ALA A 141 -6.59 20.57 15.51
N PRO A 142 -7.49 20.00 14.68
CA PRO A 142 -8.91 20.33 14.72
C PRO A 142 -9.60 19.84 16.01
N ILE A 143 -9.12 18.75 16.61
CA ILE A 143 -9.70 18.14 17.81
C ILE A 143 -9.05 18.69 19.08
N SER A 144 -7.73 18.48 19.26
CA SER A 144 -7.05 18.86 20.52
C SER A 144 -6.78 20.36 20.65
N LYS A 145 -6.76 21.10 19.53
CA LYS A 145 -6.36 22.52 19.44
C LYS A 145 -4.88 22.79 19.71
N ASP A 146 -4.06 21.75 19.83
CA ASP A 146 -2.61 21.90 19.94
C ASP A 146 -1.98 22.30 18.61
N THR A 147 -0.78 22.88 18.68
CA THR A 147 0.04 23.15 17.49
C THR A 147 0.90 21.92 17.19
N LEU A 148 0.54 21.15 16.16
CA LEU A 148 1.14 19.88 15.76
C LEU A 148 1.65 19.92 14.31
N ASN A 149 2.34 18.88 13.88
CA ASN A 149 2.60 18.65 12.47
C ASN A 149 1.40 17.93 11.84
N GLN A 150 1.20 18.12 10.54
CA GLN A 150 0.13 17.51 9.76
C GLN A 150 0.73 16.79 8.56
N LEU A 151 0.37 15.52 8.41
CA LEU A 151 0.56 14.72 7.22
C LEU A 151 -0.79 14.53 6.55
N THR A 152 -0.94 15.01 5.31
CA THR A 152 -2.13 14.75 4.49
C THR A 152 -1.81 13.65 3.51
N ILE A 153 -2.65 12.62 3.44
CA ILE A 153 -2.63 11.61 2.36
C ILE A 153 -3.86 11.79 1.46
N VAL A 154 -3.71 11.46 0.17
CA VAL A 154 -4.80 11.47 -0.81
C VAL A 154 -4.71 10.19 -1.66
N TYR A 155 -5.79 9.44 -1.70
CA TYR A 155 -5.93 8.26 -2.55
C TYR A 155 -6.22 8.66 -3.99
N GLY A 156 -5.66 7.91 -4.96
CA GLY A 156 -6.00 8.06 -6.36
C GLY A 156 -7.50 7.85 -6.65
N ASN A 157 -7.93 8.27 -7.85
CA ASN A 157 -9.32 8.14 -8.30
C ASN A 157 -9.68 6.73 -8.80
N GLU A 158 -8.69 5.83 -8.91
CA GLU A 158 -8.86 4.47 -9.38
C GLU A 158 -8.32 3.48 -8.34
N GLY A 159 -8.96 2.32 -8.25
CA GLY A 159 -8.59 1.27 -7.30
C GLY A 159 -9.24 1.41 -5.91
N GLY A 160 -9.06 0.39 -5.09
CA GLY A 160 -9.57 0.34 -3.71
C GLY A 160 -11.12 0.35 -3.61
N TYR A 161 -11.60 0.55 -2.37
CA TYR A 161 -13.03 0.69 -2.07
C TYR A 161 -13.44 2.15 -1.82
N THR A 162 -12.48 3.07 -1.70
CA THR A 162 -12.67 4.48 -1.32
C THR A 162 -11.79 5.42 -2.17
N PRO A 163 -11.99 5.45 -3.50
CA PRO A 163 -11.19 6.28 -4.40
C PRO A 163 -11.43 7.78 -4.15
N GLY A 164 -10.36 8.57 -4.18
CA GLY A 164 -10.40 10.03 -3.99
C GLY A 164 -10.49 10.50 -2.52
N ASP A 165 -10.55 9.57 -1.56
CA ASP A 165 -10.52 9.92 -0.14
C ASP A 165 -9.21 10.62 0.24
N ALA A 166 -9.28 11.50 1.24
CA ALA A 166 -8.13 12.19 1.82
C ALA A 166 -8.23 12.21 3.34
N TYR A 167 -7.07 12.08 4.01
CA TYR A 167 -6.99 12.01 5.46
C TYR A 167 -5.84 12.87 5.98
N ASP A 168 -6.12 13.64 7.03
CA ASP A 168 -5.15 14.44 7.76
C ASP A 168 -4.76 13.74 9.06
N PHE A 169 -3.47 13.40 9.19
CA PHE A 169 -2.86 12.85 10.39
C PHE A 169 -2.14 13.98 11.13
N PHE A 170 -2.53 14.23 12.37
CA PHE A 170 -1.86 15.20 13.24
C PHE A 170 -0.95 14.44 14.20
N TYR A 171 0.31 14.84 14.28
CA TYR A 171 1.33 14.14 15.04
C TYR A 171 2.32 15.12 15.70
N ASP A 172 2.87 14.73 16.84
CA ASP A 172 3.95 15.44 17.54
C ASP A 172 5.33 14.99 17.02
N LYS A 173 6.40 15.57 17.56
CA LYS A 173 7.77 15.28 17.11
C LYS A 173 8.37 14.06 17.78
#